data_AF-A0A427AWB1-F1
#
_entry.id   AF-A0A427AWB1-F1
#
_cell.length_a   1.000
_cell.length_b   1.000
_cell.length_c   1.000
_cell.angle_alpha   90.00
_cell.angle_beta   90.00
_cell.angle_gamma   90.00
#
_symmetry.space_group_name_H-M   'P 1'
#
loop_
_entity.id
_entity.type
_entity.pdbx_description
1 polymer ?
#
loop_
_entity_poly.entity_id
_entity_poly.type
_entity_poly.pdbx_seq_one_letter_code
_entity_poly.pdbx_strand_id
1 'polypeptide(L)'
;MMYGVPNMKADKFYIVQRRANLMKEEGVKFVVNANVGVDPLYSLDHLRAENDAIVLACGATKPRDLTVPGRELSGIHFAMEFLHANTKSLLDSNLDDGKYISAKDKKVVVIGGGDTGTDCIGTSIRHGCTNIINLELLPVPPRKRAPGNPWPQVK
;
A
#
# COMPACT_ATOMS: atom_id res chain seq x y z
N MET A 1 4.30 -3.60 2.45
CA MET A 1 5.74 -3.42 2.16
C MET A 1 6.04 -3.54 0.67
N MET A 2 5.79 -4.69 0.01
CA MET A 2 6.13 -4.86 -1.41
C MET A 2 5.32 -3.97 -2.36
N TYR A 3 3.98 -3.96 -2.25
CA TYR A 3 3.14 -3.29 -3.28
C TYR A 3 2.45 -2.01 -2.81
N GLY A 4 2.25 -1.81 -1.49
CA GLY A 4 1.55 -0.64 -0.96
C GLY A 4 2.44 0.56 -0.66
N VAL A 5 3.71 0.34 -0.31
CA VAL A 5 4.65 1.43 0.01
C VAL A 5 5.48 1.70 -1.24
N PRO A 6 5.52 2.93 -1.77
CA PRO A 6 6.25 3.23 -3.01
C PRO A 6 7.77 3.07 -2.92
N ASN A 7 8.44 2.92 -4.07
CA ASN A 7 9.91 2.71 -4.15
C ASN A 7 10.72 3.86 -3.56
N MET A 8 10.22 5.11 -3.63
CA MET A 8 10.95 6.25 -3.06
C MET A 8 11.04 6.23 -1.52
N LYS A 9 10.22 5.45 -0.82
CA LYS A 9 10.25 5.31 0.63
C LYS A 9 10.93 4.03 1.09
N ALA A 10 10.72 2.94 0.36
CA ALA A 10 11.27 1.63 0.69
C ALA A 10 11.68 0.90 -0.59
N ASP A 11 12.98 0.68 -0.77
CA ASP A 11 13.50 -0.05 -1.92
C ASP A 11 13.06 -1.53 -1.90
N LYS A 12 12.59 -2.04 -3.04
CA LYS A 12 12.01 -3.38 -3.12
C LYS A 12 13.05 -4.49 -3.25
N PHE A 13 14.19 -4.21 -3.87
CA PHE A 13 15.22 -5.21 -4.12
C PHE A 13 16.25 -5.24 -2.99
N TYR A 14 16.85 -4.09 -2.66
CA TYR A 14 17.92 -3.99 -1.69
C TYR A 14 17.44 -4.07 -0.25
N ILE A 15 16.21 -3.64 0.06
CA ILE A 15 15.66 -3.68 1.42
C ILE A 15 14.65 -4.80 1.60
N VAL A 16 13.54 -4.79 0.85
CA VAL A 16 12.43 -5.75 1.08
C VAL A 16 12.85 -7.17 0.68
N GLN A 17 13.33 -7.37 -0.55
CA GLN A 17 13.73 -8.70 -1.02
C GLN A 17 14.89 -9.26 -0.20
N ARG A 18 15.86 -8.43 0.18
CA ARG A 18 16.95 -8.85 1.09
C ARG A 18 16.42 -9.45 2.39
N ARG A 19 15.43 -8.81 3.03
CA ARG A 19 14.83 -9.33 4.27
C ARG A 19 14.10 -10.66 4.05
N ALA A 20 13.39 -10.80 2.94
CA ALA A 20 12.73 -12.05 2.58
C ALA A 20 13.74 -13.19 2.32
N ASN A 21 14.85 -12.89 1.64
CA ASN A 21 15.92 -13.85 1.36
C ASN A 21 16.58 -14.33 2.65
N LEU A 22 16.91 -13.42 3.58
CA LEU A 22 17.46 -13.79 4.89
C LEU A 22 16.53 -14.75 5.63
N MET A 23 15.22 -14.49 5.66
CA MET A 23 14.26 -15.42 6.29
C MET A 23 14.26 -16.80 5.61
N LYS A 24 14.37 -16.84 4.28
CA LYS A 24 14.45 -18.09 3.53
C LYS A 24 15.74 -18.86 3.83
N GLU A 25 16.86 -18.16 3.95
CA GLU A 25 18.17 -18.72 4.32
C GLU A 25 18.17 -19.30 5.74
N GLU A 26 17.43 -18.67 6.66
CA GLU A 26 17.18 -19.18 8.02
C GLU A 26 16.18 -20.36 8.07
N GLY A 27 15.70 -20.83 6.90
CA GLY A 27 14.84 -22.02 6.79
C GLY A 27 13.34 -21.74 6.71
N VAL A 28 12.90 -20.48 6.67
CA VAL A 28 11.47 -20.15 6.47
C VAL A 28 11.05 -20.53 5.05
N LYS A 29 10.05 -21.41 4.94
CA LYS A 29 9.45 -21.79 3.66
C LYS A 29 8.34 -20.81 3.28
N PHE A 30 8.53 -20.08 2.19
CA PHE A 30 7.50 -19.21 1.61
C PHE A 30 6.71 -19.98 0.54
N VAL A 31 5.43 -20.24 0.80
CA VAL A 31 4.47 -20.74 -0.19
C VAL A 31 3.66 -19.55 -0.69
N VAL A 32 3.91 -19.14 -1.94
CA VAL A 32 3.24 -17.99 -2.58
C VAL A 32 2.08 -18.45 -3.46
N ASN A 33 1.20 -17.52 -3.84
CA ASN A 33 -0.04 -17.80 -4.56
C ASN A 33 -0.99 -18.76 -3.80
N ALA A 34 -0.87 -18.82 -2.47
CA ALA A 34 -1.70 -19.62 -1.57
C ALA A 34 -2.67 -18.71 -0.81
N ASN A 35 -3.96 -18.73 -1.16
CA ASN A 35 -4.98 -17.93 -0.48
C ASN A 35 -5.75 -18.78 0.53
N VAL A 36 -5.37 -18.67 1.80
CA VAL A 36 -5.95 -19.47 2.90
C VAL A 36 -7.45 -19.21 3.04
N GLY A 37 -8.24 -20.29 3.04
CA GLY A 37 -9.70 -20.24 3.14
C GLY A 37 -10.45 -20.03 1.81
N VAL A 38 -9.72 -19.81 0.71
CA VAL A 38 -10.28 -19.78 -0.65
C VAL A 38 -9.72 -20.94 -1.48
N ASP A 39 -8.42 -21.17 -1.39
CA ASP A 39 -7.76 -22.29 -2.04
C ASP A 39 -8.02 -23.59 -1.26
N PRO A 40 -8.64 -24.61 -1.88
CA PRO A 40 -8.89 -25.90 -1.22
C PRO A 40 -7.62 -26.58 -0.70
N LEU A 41 -6.47 -26.36 -1.35
CA LEU A 41 -5.18 -26.93 -0.94
C LEU A 41 -4.66 -26.32 0.38
N TYR A 42 -5.08 -25.10 0.70
CA TYR A 42 -4.63 -24.36 1.89
C TYR A 42 -5.83 -24.04 2.81
N SER A 43 -6.66 -25.05 3.06
CA SER A 43 -7.76 -24.94 4.02
C SER A 43 -7.24 -24.81 5.46
N LEU A 44 -8.00 -24.12 6.32
CA LEU A 44 -7.60 -23.94 7.72
C LEU A 44 -7.52 -25.26 8.48
N ASP A 45 -8.39 -26.22 8.17
CA ASP A 45 -8.40 -27.53 8.82
C ASP A 45 -7.17 -28.36 8.43
N HIS A 46 -6.77 -28.31 7.16
CA HIS A 46 -5.52 -28.93 6.72
C HIS A 46 -4.32 -28.31 7.42
N LEU A 47 -4.23 -26.98 7.46
CA LEU A 47 -3.14 -26.28 8.15
C LEU A 47 -3.08 -26.59 9.65
N ARG A 48 -4.22 -26.77 10.31
CA ARG A 48 -4.29 -27.17 11.73
C ARG A 48 -3.84 -28.61 11.96
N ALA A 49 -4.10 -29.51 11.00
CA ALA A 49 -3.67 -30.90 11.12
C ALA A 49 -2.15 -31.06 10.93
N GLU A 50 -1.53 -30.22 10.10
CA GLU A 50 -0.11 -30.31 9.77
C GLU A 50 0.84 -29.48 10.65
N ASN A 51 0.31 -28.60 11.51
CA ASN A 51 1.13 -27.65 12.27
C ASN A 51 0.67 -27.57 13.74
N ASP A 52 1.63 -27.47 14.67
CA ASP A 52 1.35 -27.34 16.10
C ASP A 52 0.72 -25.98 16.48
N ALA A 53 0.97 -24.94 15.67
CA ALA A 53 0.49 -23.59 15.92
C ALA A 53 0.24 -22.83 14.60
N ILE A 54 -0.69 -21.87 14.66
CA ILE A 54 -1.03 -20.99 13.54
C ILE A 54 -1.01 -19.53 14.00
N VAL A 55 -0.30 -18.69 13.25
CA VAL A 55 -0.30 -17.23 13.43
C VAL A 55 -1.00 -16.57 12.24
N LEU A 56 -2.06 -15.82 12.53
CA LEU A 56 -2.78 -15.06 11.50
C LEU A 56 -2.14 -13.67 11.34
N ALA A 57 -1.39 -13.49 10.25
CA ALA A 57 -0.70 -12.24 9.89
C ALA A 57 -1.21 -11.66 8.56
N CYS A 58 -2.52 -11.82 8.26
CA CYS A 58 -3.12 -11.50 6.96
C CYS A 58 -3.26 -9.99 6.67
N GLY A 59 -3.08 -9.13 7.69
CA GLY A 59 -3.25 -7.69 7.57
C GLY A 59 -4.71 -7.26 7.36
N ALA A 60 -4.90 -6.00 6.95
CA ALA A 60 -6.22 -5.41 6.69
C ALA A 60 -6.34 -5.05 5.20
N THR A 61 -7.15 -5.81 4.46
CA THR A 61 -7.30 -5.66 3.00
C THR A 61 -8.56 -4.89 2.60
N LYS A 62 -9.54 -4.78 3.49
CA LYS A 62 -10.80 -4.06 3.23
C LYS A 62 -10.58 -2.55 3.37
N PRO A 63 -10.71 -1.77 2.28
CA PRO A 63 -10.60 -0.33 2.37
C PRO A 63 -11.82 0.26 3.10
N ARG A 64 -11.66 1.49 3.61
CA ARG A 64 -12.79 2.29 4.10
C ARG A 64 -13.42 3.00 2.91
N ASP A 65 -14.72 2.81 2.73
CA ASP A 65 -15.47 3.42 1.64
C ASP A 65 -16.30 4.61 2.12
N LEU A 66 -16.62 5.51 1.19
CA LEU A 66 -17.46 6.67 1.43
C LEU A 66 -18.69 6.58 0.53
N THR A 67 -19.80 6.12 1.10
CA THR A 67 -21.07 5.97 0.37
C THR A 67 -21.77 7.33 0.29
N VAL A 68 -21.45 8.10 -0.75
CA VAL A 68 -22.01 9.43 -1.02
C VAL A 68 -22.46 9.53 -2.49
N PRO A 69 -23.35 10.48 -2.83
CA PRO A 69 -23.76 10.71 -4.22
C PRO A 69 -22.54 10.90 -5.14
N GLY A 70 -22.51 10.22 -6.29
CA GLY A 70 -21.41 10.27 -7.24
C GLY A 70 -20.25 9.32 -6.94
N ARG A 71 -20.35 8.44 -5.93
CA ARG A 71 -19.32 7.44 -5.60
C ARG A 71 -19.06 6.45 -6.75
N GLU A 72 -20.04 6.25 -7.61
CA GLU A 72 -20.02 5.40 -8.80
C GLU A 72 -19.32 6.04 -10.01
N LEU A 73 -19.01 7.34 -9.96
CA LEU A 73 -18.35 8.05 -11.04
C LEU A 73 -16.94 7.50 -11.30
N SER A 74 -16.50 7.60 -12.55
CA SER A 74 -15.17 7.15 -12.96
C SER A 74 -14.06 8.02 -12.36
N GLY A 75 -12.89 7.42 -12.15
CA GLY A 75 -11.73 8.09 -11.58
C GLY A 75 -11.66 8.12 -10.05
N ILE A 76 -12.63 7.50 -9.36
CA ILE A 76 -12.59 7.29 -7.90
C ILE A 76 -11.96 5.93 -7.63
N HIS A 77 -10.76 5.94 -7.05
CA HIS A 77 -9.99 4.72 -6.77
C HIS A 77 -9.66 4.61 -5.28
N PHE A 78 -9.66 3.39 -4.76
CA PHE A 78 -9.07 3.16 -3.44
C PHE A 78 -7.55 3.31 -3.51
N ALA A 79 -6.95 3.80 -2.43
CA ALA A 79 -5.51 4.00 -2.40
C ALA A 79 -4.71 2.73 -2.70
N MET A 80 -5.14 1.58 -2.16
CA MET A 80 -4.45 0.31 -2.40
C MET A 80 -4.61 -0.21 -3.83
N GLU A 81 -5.68 0.13 -4.53
CA GLU A 81 -5.85 -0.17 -5.96
C GLU A 81 -4.81 0.61 -6.78
N PHE A 82 -4.71 1.92 -6.52
CA PHE A 82 -3.76 2.82 -7.16
C PHE A 82 -2.30 2.44 -6.89
N LEU A 83 -1.91 2.30 -5.62
CA LEU A 83 -0.53 2.07 -5.20
C LEU A 83 -0.03 0.67 -5.59
N HIS A 84 -0.89 -0.35 -5.44
CA HIS A 84 -0.53 -1.72 -5.80
C HIS A 84 -0.29 -1.84 -7.30
N ALA A 85 -1.24 -1.41 -8.12
CA ALA A 85 -1.13 -1.50 -9.58
C ALA A 85 0.11 -0.76 -10.08
N ASN A 86 0.36 0.44 -9.56
CA ASN A 86 1.56 1.21 -9.88
C ASN A 86 2.86 0.46 -9.53
N THR A 87 3.00 0.00 -8.29
CA THR A 87 4.24 -0.67 -7.86
C THR A 87 4.45 -1.97 -8.63
N LYS A 88 3.39 -2.73 -8.91
CA LYS A 88 3.46 -3.96 -9.68
C LYS A 88 3.90 -3.70 -11.12
N SER A 89 3.25 -2.77 -11.81
CA SER A 89 3.61 -2.39 -13.18
C SER A 89 5.05 -1.86 -13.28
N LEU A 90 5.50 -1.09 -12.27
CA LEU A 90 6.89 -0.61 -12.19
C LEU A 90 7.89 -1.76 -12.03
N LEU A 91 7.61 -2.74 -11.17
CA LEU A 91 8.51 -3.88 -10.94
C LEU A 91 8.53 -4.85 -12.13
N ASP A 92 7.39 -5.09 -12.75
CA ASP A 92 7.26 -6.08 -13.81
C ASP A 92 7.73 -5.56 -15.18
N SER A 93 7.55 -4.26 -15.43
CA SER A 93 7.71 -3.68 -16.77
C SER A 93 8.24 -2.26 -16.80
N ASN A 94 8.68 -1.71 -15.66
CA ASN A 94 9.06 -0.30 -15.57
C ASN A 94 7.95 0.67 -16.05
N LEU A 95 6.69 0.32 -15.81
CA LEU A 95 5.48 1.02 -16.27
C LEU A 95 5.17 0.93 -17.77
N ASP A 96 5.96 0.19 -18.56
CA ASP A 96 5.77 0.08 -20.01
C ASP A 96 4.54 -0.75 -20.40
N ASP A 97 4.03 -1.60 -19.50
CA ASP A 97 2.83 -2.40 -19.74
C ASP A 97 1.52 -1.61 -19.63
N GLY A 98 1.57 -0.37 -19.12
CA GLY A 98 0.40 0.49 -18.91
C GLY A 98 -0.61 -0.05 -17.89
N LYS A 99 -0.31 -1.10 -17.13
CA LYS A 99 -1.23 -1.77 -16.19
C LYS A 99 -1.26 -1.07 -14.83
N TYR A 100 -1.37 0.25 -14.83
CA TYR A 100 -1.49 1.08 -13.65
C TYR A 100 -2.45 2.24 -13.88
N ILE A 101 -2.96 2.81 -12.80
CA ILE A 101 -3.79 4.01 -12.87
C ILE A 101 -2.84 5.20 -13.01
N SER A 102 -2.80 5.78 -14.22
CA SER A 102 -1.95 6.95 -14.45
C SER A 102 -2.59 8.23 -13.91
N ALA A 103 -1.76 9.04 -13.23
CA ALA A 103 -2.09 10.38 -12.76
C ALA A 103 -1.45 11.47 -13.64
N LYS A 104 -0.75 11.08 -14.70
CA LYS A 104 -0.08 12.01 -15.63
C LYS A 104 -1.09 12.97 -16.24
N ASP A 105 -0.73 14.25 -16.25
CA ASP A 105 -1.53 15.35 -16.80
C ASP A 105 -2.89 15.59 -16.11
N LYS A 106 -3.20 14.88 -15.02
CA LYS A 106 -4.48 15.00 -14.29
C LYS A 106 -4.40 15.97 -13.12
N LYS A 107 -5.55 16.53 -12.75
CA LYS A 107 -5.78 17.17 -11.45
C LYS A 107 -6.20 16.09 -10.46
N VAL A 108 -5.44 15.90 -9.40
CA VAL A 108 -5.63 14.80 -8.44
C VAL A 108 -6.17 15.35 -7.12
N VAL A 109 -7.16 14.67 -6.56
CA VAL A 109 -7.63 14.88 -5.19
C VAL A 109 -7.34 13.61 -4.40
N VAL A 110 -6.63 13.75 -3.27
CA VAL A 110 -6.37 12.68 -2.32
C VAL A 110 -7.20 12.96 -1.07
N ILE A 111 -7.99 11.97 -0.62
CA ILE A 111 -8.80 12.07 0.59
C ILE A 111 -8.17 11.19 1.66
N GLY A 112 -7.67 11.81 2.73
CA GLY A 112 -6.95 11.18 3.83
C GLY A 112 -5.48 11.59 3.92
N GLY A 113 -4.99 11.74 5.15
CA GLY A 113 -3.74 12.42 5.50
C GLY A 113 -2.77 11.56 6.31
N GLY A 114 -3.03 10.25 6.39
CA GLY A 114 -2.04 9.30 6.91
C GLY A 114 -0.94 8.98 5.89
N ASP A 115 -0.11 7.99 6.22
CA ASP A 115 0.98 7.52 5.36
C ASP A 115 0.49 7.10 3.96
N THR A 116 -0.64 6.38 3.89
CA THR A 116 -1.23 5.96 2.62
C THR A 116 -1.59 7.14 1.71
N GLY A 117 -2.14 8.23 2.28
CA GLY A 117 -2.44 9.45 1.54
C GLY A 117 -1.16 10.13 1.04
N THR A 118 -0.15 10.22 1.89
CA THR A 118 1.18 10.73 1.52
C THR A 118 1.81 9.93 0.38
N ASP A 119 1.63 8.61 0.39
CA ASP A 119 2.14 7.71 -0.64
C ASP A 119 1.41 7.89 -1.98
N CYS A 120 0.09 8.10 -1.95
CA CYS A 120 -0.69 8.47 -3.13
C CYS A 120 -0.20 9.80 -3.72
N ILE A 121 -0.02 10.83 -2.88
CA ILE A 121 0.48 12.15 -3.30
C ILE A 121 1.85 12.02 -3.97
N GLY A 122 2.79 11.34 -3.31
CA GLY A 122 4.15 11.18 -3.82
C GLY A 122 4.22 10.39 -5.13
N THR A 123 3.28 9.45 -5.33
CA THR A 123 3.15 8.67 -6.57
C THR A 123 2.53 9.51 -7.69
N SER A 124 1.45 10.23 -7.42
CA SER A 124 0.79 11.11 -8.40
C SER A 124 1.72 12.20 -8.93
N ILE A 125 2.52 12.81 -8.06
CA ILE A 125 3.52 13.81 -8.47
C ILE A 125 4.56 13.19 -9.42
N ARG A 126 5.02 11.97 -9.14
CA ARG A 126 6.00 11.27 -9.99
C ARG A 126 5.43 10.85 -11.35
N HIS A 127 4.12 10.60 -11.43
CA HIS A 127 3.46 10.39 -12.71
C HIS A 127 3.35 11.68 -13.54
N GLY A 128 3.55 12.85 -12.93
CA GLY A 128 3.42 14.15 -13.60
C GLY A 128 2.00 14.68 -13.59
N CYS A 129 1.27 14.57 -12.46
CA CYS A 129 -0.02 15.26 -12.31
C CYS A 129 0.14 16.79 -12.42
N THR A 130 -0.85 17.47 -13.01
CA THR A 130 -0.82 18.94 -13.18
C THR A 130 -1.15 19.70 -11.92
N ASN A 131 -1.94 19.10 -11.03
CA ASN A 131 -2.31 19.71 -9.74
C ASN A 131 -2.63 18.62 -8.72
N ILE A 132 -2.40 18.91 -7.45
CA ILE A 132 -2.75 18.02 -6.35
C ILE A 132 -3.40 18.76 -5.19
N ILE A 133 -4.51 18.21 -4.69
CA ILE A 133 -5.22 18.70 -3.51
C ILE A 133 -5.33 17.54 -2.53
N ASN A 134 -4.90 17.75 -1.29
CA ASN A 134 -5.11 16.79 -0.20
C ASN A 134 -6.24 17.29 0.70
N LEU A 135 -7.22 16.44 0.97
CA LEU A 135 -8.33 16.69 1.87
C LEU A 135 -8.16 15.78 3.09
N GLU A 136 -7.99 16.39 4.26
CA GLU A 136 -7.84 15.68 5.54
C GLU A 136 -8.94 16.15 6.50
N LEU A 137 -9.39 15.24 7.38
CA LEU A 137 -10.39 15.51 8.40
C LEU A 137 -9.81 16.33 9.55
N LEU A 138 -8.53 16.11 9.89
CA LEU A 138 -7.84 16.79 10.98
C LEU A 138 -7.39 18.21 10.61
N PRO A 139 -7.27 19.12 11.59
CA PRO A 139 -6.71 20.46 11.38
C PRO A 139 -5.29 20.41 10.81
N VAL A 140 -4.92 21.45 10.07
CA VAL A 140 -3.55 21.62 9.56
C VAL A 140 -2.57 21.66 10.73
N PRO A 141 -1.53 20.80 10.76
CA PRO A 141 -0.53 20.82 11.81
C PRO A 141 0.19 22.18 11.89
N PRO A 142 0.63 22.61 13.09
CA PRO A 142 1.35 23.87 13.25
C PRO A 142 2.68 23.83 12.47
N ARG A 143 3.10 25.00 11.94
CA ARG A 143 4.36 25.13 11.18
C ARG A 143 5.63 24.81 11.98
N LYS A 144 5.55 24.84 13.31
CA LYS A 144 6.64 24.52 14.23
C LYS A 144 6.15 23.50 15.26
N ARG A 145 7.00 22.53 15.62
CA ARG A 145 6.70 21.59 16.71
C ARG A 145 6.61 22.34 18.05
N ALA A 146 5.65 21.94 18.87
CA ALA A 146 5.57 22.43 20.24
C ALA A 146 6.79 21.93 21.07
N PRO A 147 7.27 22.69 22.06
CA PRO A 147 8.42 22.29 22.89
C PRO A 147 8.28 20.91 23.55
N GLY A 148 7.06 20.45 23.85
CA GLY A 148 6.75 19.14 24.43
C GLY A 148 6.33 18.05 23.43
N ASN A 149 6.67 18.22 22.14
CA ASN A 149 6.36 17.28 21.06
C ASN A 149 7.64 16.92 20.26
N PRO A 150 8.64 16.29 20.90
CA PRO A 150 9.88 15.91 20.24
C PRO A 150 9.61 14.86 19.16
N TRP A 151 10.40 14.85 18.10
CA TRP A 151 10.37 13.75 17.12
C TRP A 151 10.66 12.40 17.83
N PRO A 152 9.98 11.29 17.48
CA PRO A 152 9.00 11.11 16.40
C PRO A 152 7.54 11.28 16.85
N GLN A 153 7.26 11.93 17.99
CA GLN A 153 5.90 12.03 18.51
C GLN A 153 4.97 12.73 17.50
N VAL A 154 3.78 12.15 17.39
CA VAL A 154 2.66 12.65 16.59
C VAL A 154 1.63 13.18 17.59
N LYS A 155 1.84 14.41 18.07
CA LYS A 155 0.79 15.21 18.72
C LYS A 155 0.36 16.32 17.78
#